data_AF-A0A7Y5LRT1-F1
#
_entry.id   AF-A0A7Y5LRT1-F1
#
_cell.length_a   1.000
_cell.length_b   1.000
_cell.length_c   1.000
_cell.angle_alpha   90.00
_cell.angle_beta   90.00
_cell.angle_gamma   90.00
#
_symmetry.space_group_name_H-M   'P 1'
#
loop_
_entity.id
_entity.type
_entity.pdbx_description
1 polymer ?
#
loop_
_entity_poly.entity_id
_entity_poly.type
_entity_poly.pdbx_seq_one_letter_code
_entity_poly.pdbx_strand_id
1 'polypeptide(L)'
;MKQFPSPASEPTNKAACETQRTRFITGMVCTRAGVYIFESYADHATDSKPADDEMYAVLKYGQVFPPIRSVCKSAWWKLEKEK
;
A
#
# COMPACT_ATOMS: atom_id res chain seq x y z
N MET A 1 41.07 37.75 11.08
CA MET A 1 40.13 36.61 11.11
C MET A 1 38.94 37.01 11.97
N LYS A 2 37.80 37.35 11.37
CA LYS A 2 36.53 37.69 12.05
C LYS A 2 35.39 36.91 11.40
N GLN A 3 34.32 36.75 12.15
CA GLN A 3 33.48 35.55 12.25
C GLN A 3 32.08 35.76 11.61
N PHE A 4 31.68 34.83 10.72
CA PHE A 4 30.31 34.28 10.44
C PHE A 4 29.30 35.17 9.67
N PRO A 5 28.25 34.59 9.00
CA PRO A 5 27.70 33.23 9.16
C PRO A 5 27.49 32.44 7.84
N SER A 6 27.35 31.12 7.97
CA SER A 6 26.41 30.40 7.10
C SER A 6 25.79 29.25 7.90
N PRO A 7 24.53 29.40 8.36
CA PRO A 7 23.81 28.33 9.00
C PRO A 7 23.27 27.37 7.92
N ALA A 8 23.45 26.09 8.19
CA ALA A 8 22.53 24.96 7.94
C ALA A 8 21.83 24.81 6.57
N SER A 9 21.76 23.55 6.18
CA SER A 9 20.75 22.97 5.28
C SER A 9 21.07 23.06 3.80
N GLU A 10 22.05 22.25 3.42
CA GLU A 10 21.98 21.43 2.21
C GLU A 10 20.51 20.96 1.98
N PRO A 11 19.87 21.30 0.85
CA PRO A 11 18.58 20.72 0.53
C PRO A 11 18.81 19.32 -0.01
N THR A 12 19.19 18.37 0.86
CA THR A 12 18.98 16.94 0.58
C THR A 12 17.53 16.55 0.91
N ASN A 13 16.59 17.46 0.67
CA ASN A 13 15.22 17.11 0.34
C ASN A 13 15.16 16.80 -1.16
N LYS A 14 15.92 15.79 -1.60
CA LYS A 14 15.43 14.93 -2.67
C LYS A 14 14.61 13.87 -1.97
N ALA A 15 13.45 14.29 -1.47
CA ALA A 15 12.27 13.44 -1.47
C ALA A 15 12.18 12.95 -2.92
N ALA A 16 12.80 11.80 -3.19
CA ALA A 16 12.53 11.03 -4.37
C ALA A 16 11.04 10.74 -4.25
N CYS A 17 10.27 11.61 -4.90
CA CYS A 17 8.84 11.53 -5.17
C CYS A 17 8.39 10.13 -4.81
N GLU A 18 7.85 10.00 -3.59
CA GLU A 18 7.27 8.78 -3.09
C GLU A 18 6.43 8.29 -4.26
N THR A 19 6.93 7.25 -4.94
CA THR A 19 6.13 6.55 -5.92
C THR A 19 4.93 6.14 -5.11
N GLN A 20 3.81 6.85 -5.25
CA GLN A 20 2.68 6.77 -4.33
C GLN A 20 2.21 5.32 -4.38
N ARG A 21 2.76 4.49 -3.47
CA ARG A 21 2.43 3.08 -3.34
C ARG A 21 1.04 3.13 -2.76
N THR A 22 0.05 3.21 -3.64
CA THR A 22 -1.34 3.30 -3.25
C THR A 22 -1.69 1.93 -2.70
N ARG A 23 -1.52 1.81 -1.39
CA ARG A 23 -1.82 0.62 -0.59
C ARG A 23 -3.21 0.81 -0.02
N PHE A 24 -4.05 -0.19 -0.20
CA PHE A 24 -5.42 -0.19 0.24
C PHE A 24 -5.60 -1.28 1.28
N ILE A 25 -6.25 -1.00 2.40
CA ILE A 25 -6.54 -2.00 3.42
C ILE A 25 -7.94 -2.60 3.20
N THR A 26 -8.09 -3.88 3.51
CA THR A 26 -9.39 -4.53 3.68
C THR A 26 -10.38 -3.64 4.43
N GLY A 27 -11.63 -3.57 3.96
CA GLY A 27 -12.66 -2.72 4.54
C GLY A 27 -12.72 -1.30 4.00
N MET A 28 -11.70 -0.82 3.27
CA MET A 28 -11.81 0.46 2.57
C MET A 28 -12.67 0.36 1.32
N VAL A 29 -13.27 1.49 0.94
CA VAL A 29 -13.98 1.63 -0.33
C VAL A 29 -12.96 1.83 -1.46
N CYS A 30 -13.05 0.98 -2.46
CA CYS A 30 -12.25 0.99 -3.66
C CYS A 30 -12.62 2.20 -4.53
N THR A 31 -11.69 3.14 -4.67
CA THR A 31 -11.87 4.34 -5.50
C THR A 31 -11.37 4.16 -6.92
N ARG A 32 -10.78 3.01 -7.26
CA ARG A 32 -10.20 2.71 -8.58
C ARG A 32 -10.57 1.31 -9.01
N ALA A 33 -11.26 1.16 -10.14
CA ALA A 33 -11.55 -0.19 -10.64
C ALA A 33 -10.26 -0.83 -11.16
N GLY A 34 -10.01 -2.10 -10.83
CA GLY A 34 -8.78 -2.78 -11.23
C GLY A 34 -8.54 -4.12 -10.55
N VAL A 35 -7.38 -4.68 -10.87
CA VAL A 35 -6.82 -5.87 -10.24
C VAL A 35 -5.86 -5.43 -9.15
N TYR A 36 -6.12 -5.93 -7.96
CA TYR A 36 -5.33 -5.67 -6.77
C TYR A 36 -4.63 -6.95 -6.35
N ILE A 37 -3.37 -6.82 -5.96
CA ILE A 37 -2.58 -7.92 -5.42
C ILE A 37 -2.40 -7.74 -3.92
N PHE A 38 -2.42 -8.86 -3.21
CA PHE A 38 -2.02 -8.93 -1.82
C PHE A 38 -0.55 -8.50 -1.69
N GLU A 39 -0.30 -7.51 -0.82
CA GLU A 39 1.06 -7.09 -0.48
C GLU A 39 1.51 -7.73 0.85
N SER A 40 0.71 -7.54 1.90
CA SER A 40 1.05 -7.95 3.25
C SER A 40 -0.20 -7.98 4.15
N TYR A 41 -0.13 -8.68 5.28
CA TYR A 41 -1.21 -8.63 6.27
C TYR A 41 -1.16 -7.34 7.07
N ALA A 42 -2.34 -6.80 7.41
CA ALA A 42 -2.43 -5.60 8.24
C ALA A 42 -1.95 -5.84 9.69
N ASP A 43 -2.05 -7.09 10.14
CA ASP A 43 -1.70 -7.52 11.50
C ASP A 43 -0.20 -7.88 11.66
N HIS A 44 0.63 -7.62 10.64
CA HIS A 44 2.03 -8.08 10.57
C HIS A 44 2.25 -9.60 10.67
N ALA A 45 1.18 -10.39 10.62
CA ALA A 45 1.26 -11.85 10.62
C ALA A 45 1.93 -12.34 9.33
N THR A 46 2.98 -13.15 9.45
CA THR A 46 3.68 -13.79 8.31
C THR A 46 3.44 -15.29 8.22
N ASP A 47 2.84 -15.90 9.24
CA ASP A 47 2.76 -17.35 9.41
C ASP A 47 1.78 -18.07 8.49
N SER A 48 0.96 -17.36 7.72
CA SER A 48 -0.04 -18.01 6.87
C SER A 48 -0.06 -17.35 5.50
N LYS A 49 0.47 -18.04 4.50
CA LYS A 49 0.37 -17.56 3.11
C LYS A 49 -1.12 -17.58 2.70
N PRO A 50 -1.66 -16.48 2.13
CA PRO A 50 -3.02 -16.50 1.58
C PRO A 50 -3.11 -17.52 0.44
N ALA A 51 -4.30 -18.02 0.14
CA ALA A 51 -4.51 -18.89 -1.01
C ALA A 51 -4.21 -18.12 -2.32
N ASP A 52 -3.78 -18.82 -3.37
CA ASP A 52 -3.43 -18.20 -4.66
C ASP A 52 -4.61 -17.41 -5.26
N ASP A 53 -5.85 -17.90 -5.11
CA ASP A 53 -7.07 -17.19 -5.54
C ASP A 53 -7.32 -15.90 -4.73
N GLU A 54 -6.89 -15.87 -3.46
CA GLU A 54 -7.05 -14.73 -2.56
C GLU A 54 -5.92 -13.71 -2.67
N MET A 55 -4.80 -14.06 -3.32
CA MET A 55 -3.72 -13.11 -3.60
C MET A 55 -4.14 -12.05 -4.62
N TYR A 56 -5.19 -12.30 -5.41
CA TYR A 56 -5.67 -11.38 -6.44
C TYR A 56 -7.13 -11.01 -6.19
N ALA A 57 -7.42 -9.72 -6.09
CA ALA A 57 -8.78 -9.19 -5.95
C ALA A 57 -9.12 -8.29 -7.13
N VAL A 58 -10.11 -8.70 -7.92
CA VAL A 58 -10.68 -7.85 -8.98
C VAL A 58 -11.80 -7.02 -8.36
N LEU A 59 -11.56 -5.72 -8.20
CA LEU A 59 -12.51 -4.81 -7.58
C LEU A 59 -13.00 -3.76 -8.56
N LYS A 60 -14.28 -3.41 -8.43
CA LYS A 60 -14.91 -2.29 -9.13
C LYS A 60 -14.91 -1.04 -8.25
N TYR A 61 -15.05 0.12 -8.88
CA TYR A 61 -15.26 1.38 -8.18
C TYR A 61 -16.47 1.26 -7.22
N GLY A 62 -16.29 1.70 -5.97
CA GLY A 62 -17.29 1.62 -4.91
C GLY A 62 -17.40 0.27 -4.20
N GLN A 63 -16.65 -0.76 -4.61
CA GLN A 63 -16.60 -2.03 -3.86
C GLN A 63 -15.68 -1.94 -2.65
N VAL A 64 -15.85 -2.83 -1.68
CA VAL A 64 -15.00 -2.90 -0.49
C VAL A 64 -13.89 -3.93 -0.69
N PHE A 65 -12.67 -3.61 -0.25
CA PHE A 65 -11.56 -4.56 -0.27
C PHE A 65 -11.87 -5.78 0.60
N PRO A 66 -11.82 -7.01 0.06
CA PRO A 66 -12.16 -8.21 0.81
C PRO A 66 -11.07 -8.52 1.85
N PRO A 67 -11.41 -9.20 2.95
CA PRO A 67 -10.43 -9.86 3.80
C PRO A 67 -9.90 -11.11 3.10
N ILE A 68 -8.75 -11.61 3.56
CA ILE A 68 -8.30 -12.96 3.23
C ILE A 68 -9.18 -13.91 4.04
N ARG A 69 -10.08 -14.64 3.36
CA ARG A 69 -11.10 -15.51 3.96
C ARG A 69 -10.47 -16.75 4.56
N SER A 70 -9.38 -17.29 3.99
CA SER A 70 -8.70 -18.48 4.54
C SER A 70 -8.21 -18.28 5.97
N VAL A 71 -7.80 -17.06 6.32
CA VAL A 71 -7.30 -16.72 7.66
C VAL A 71 -8.19 -15.75 8.41
N CYS A 72 -9.29 -15.31 7.80
CA CYS A 72 -10.19 -14.25 8.31
C CYS A 72 -9.42 -13.00 8.79
N LYS A 73 -8.40 -12.56 8.03
CA LYS A 73 -7.56 -11.40 8.40
C LYS A 73 -7.64 -10.28 7.37
N SER A 74 -7.43 -9.06 7.86
CA SER A 74 -7.26 -7.87 7.05
C SER A 74 -5.91 -7.88 6.33
N ALA A 75 -5.94 -7.47 5.06
CA ALA A 75 -4.76 -7.39 4.22
C ALA A 75 -4.57 -6.01 3.60
N TRP A 76 -3.32 -5.71 3.29
CA TRP A 76 -2.91 -4.64 2.41
C TRP A 76 -2.89 -5.13 0.99
N TRP A 77 -3.61 -4.40 0.15
CA TRP A 77 -3.78 -4.60 -1.27
C TRP A 77 -3.02 -3.51 -2.02
N LYS A 78 -2.38 -3.87 -3.10
CA LYS A 78 -1.70 -2.94 -4.00
C LYS A 78 -2.35 -3.03 -5.36
N LEU A 79 -2.62 -1.88 -5.99
CA LEU A 79 -3.11 -1.86 -7.36
C LEU A 79 -2.02 -2.42 -8.28
N GLU A 80 -2.28 -3.54 -8.93
CA GLU A 80 -1.39 -4.13 -9.94
C GLU A 80 -1.76 -3.62 -11.32
N LYS A 81 -3.06 -3.60 -11.65
CA LYS A 81 -3.55 -3.19 -12.96
C LYS A 81 -4.87 -2.42 -12.83
N GLU A 82 -4.86 -1.15 -13.20
CA GLU A 82 -6.09 -0.36 -13.33
C GLU A 82 -6.88 -0.80 -14.58
N LYS A 83 -8.21 -0.77 -14.53
CA LYS A 83 -9.10 -1.17 -15.63
C LYS A 83 -9.98 -0.02 -16.09
#